data_AF-Q5DBG6-F1
#
_entry.id   AF-Q5DBG6-F1
#
_cell.length_a   1.000
_cell.length_b   1.000
_cell.length_c   1.000
_cell.angle_alpha   90.00
_cell.angle_beta   90.00
_cell.angle_gamma   90.00
#
_symmetry.space_group_name_H-M   'P 1'
#
loop_
_entity.id
_entity.type
_entity.pdbx_description
1 polymer ?
#
loop_
_entity_poly.entity_id
_entity_poly.type
_entity_poly.pdbx_seq_one_letter_code
_entity_poly.pdbx_strand_id
1 'polypeptide(L)'
;MSEPEGSCNVPMDAETVGKLAAERLLDQIYRGGYVDSGTQSLAFVLMACESGRNASRLAVGNLSEYSIYTLRLIQKFLGVTFNFQYQSQKNPTKSSEENMHEEKYDESDIDANGKILIATCFGAGVQNINKSIR
;
A
#
# COMPACT_ATOMS: atom_id res chain seq x y z
N MET A 1 4.30 30.37 -25.91
CA MET A 1 3.25 30.03 -24.94
C MET A 1 3.70 30.60 -23.62
N SER A 2 3.20 31.78 -23.28
CA SER A 2 3.54 32.53 -22.06
C SER A 2 3.01 31.78 -20.83
N GLU A 3 3.88 31.59 -19.85
CA GLU A 3 3.49 31.12 -18.51
C GLU A 3 2.51 32.13 -17.89
N PRO A 4 1.50 31.67 -17.12
CA PRO A 4 0.54 32.57 -16.50
C PRO A 4 1.21 33.40 -15.41
N GLU A 5 1.08 34.73 -15.53
CA GLU A 5 1.38 35.74 -14.53
C GLU A 5 0.60 35.43 -13.23
N GLY A 6 1.22 34.71 -12.32
CA GLY A 6 0.58 34.20 -11.10
C GLY A 6 1.36 33.10 -10.40
N SER A 7 2.33 32.47 -11.07
CA SER A 7 3.32 31.64 -10.38
C SER A 7 4.33 32.55 -9.68
N CYS A 8 4.11 32.77 -8.38
CA CYS A 8 5.16 33.20 -7.48
C CYS A 8 6.18 32.06 -7.38
N ASN A 9 6.99 31.85 -8.42
CA ASN A 9 8.18 31.03 -8.41
C ASN A 9 9.24 31.74 -7.58
N VAL A 10 8.93 31.97 -6.29
CA VAL A 10 9.98 32.32 -5.33
C VAL A 10 10.83 31.06 -5.24
N PRO A 11 12.13 31.13 -5.55
CA PRO A 11 13.02 30.01 -5.30
C PRO A 11 12.89 29.68 -3.81
N MET A 12 12.37 28.48 -3.53
CA MET A 12 12.19 28.03 -2.17
C MET A 12 13.58 27.81 -1.56
N ASP A 13 13.86 28.45 -0.45
CA ASP A 13 15.12 28.24 0.27
C ASP A 13 15.30 26.75 0.61
N ALA A 14 16.53 26.27 0.51
CA ALA A 14 16.85 24.86 0.76
C ALA A 14 16.40 24.40 2.17
N GLU A 15 16.44 25.30 3.15
CA GLU A 15 15.97 25.06 4.52
C GLU A 15 14.45 24.80 4.56
N THR A 16 13.66 25.57 3.80
CA THR A 16 12.20 25.41 3.71
C THR A 16 11.85 24.08 3.04
N VAL A 17 12.56 23.73 1.97
CA VAL A 17 12.38 22.43 1.29
C VAL A 17 12.72 21.28 2.23
N GLY A 18 13.82 21.40 2.98
CA GLY A 18 14.22 20.40 3.98
C GLY A 18 13.18 20.23 5.08
N LYS A 19 12.64 21.33 5.62
CA LYS A 19 11.57 21.30 6.62
C LYS A 19 10.32 20.60 6.09
N LEU A 20 9.86 20.96 4.90
CA LEU A 20 8.69 20.35 4.27
C LEU A 20 8.89 18.85 3.99
N ALA A 21 10.09 18.45 3.58
CA ALA A 21 10.43 17.04 3.38
C ALA A 21 10.38 16.24 4.69
N ALA A 22 10.89 16.81 5.79
CA ALA A 22 10.82 16.19 7.10
C ALA A 22 9.37 16.05 7.61
N GLU A 23 8.55 17.09 7.45
CA GLU A 23 7.11 17.05 7.79
C GLU A 23 6.39 15.94 7.01
N ARG A 24 6.60 15.87 5.69
CA ARG A 24 6.00 14.81 4.84
C ARG A 24 6.45 13.41 5.24
N LEU A 25 7.71 13.24 5.62
CA LEU A 25 8.22 11.95 6.08
C LEU A 25 7.52 11.52 7.38
N LEU A 26 7.37 12.42 8.34
CA LEU A 26 6.66 12.16 9.59
C LEU A 26 5.19 11.83 9.34
N ASP A 27 4.53 12.50 8.40
CA ASP A 27 3.17 12.17 7.98
C ASP A 27 3.06 10.75 7.42
N GLN A 28 4.03 10.29 6.65
CA GLN A 28 4.03 8.90 6.13
C GLN A 28 4.27 7.88 7.23
N ILE A 29 5.18 8.15 8.17
CA ILE A 29 5.42 7.29 9.34
C ILE A 29 4.15 7.21 10.20
N TYR A 30 3.46 8.34 10.40
CA TYR A 30 2.23 8.39 11.17
C TYR A 30 1.09 7.60 10.52
N ARG A 31 0.95 7.66 9.19
CA ARG A 31 -0.05 6.86 8.44
C ARG A 31 0.18 5.35 8.54
N GLY A 32 1.42 4.94 8.82
CA GLY A 32 1.81 3.56 9.06
C GLY A 32 1.71 2.65 7.82
N GLY A 33 1.91 1.36 8.05
CA GLY A 33 2.06 0.36 7.00
C GLY A 33 3.50 0.21 6.51
N TYR A 34 3.74 -0.75 5.63
CA TYR A 34 5.09 -1.07 5.14
C TYR A 34 5.44 -0.39 3.82
N VAL A 35 4.49 0.29 3.20
CA VAL A 35 4.65 0.91 1.87
C VAL A 35 4.13 2.33 1.91
N ASP A 36 4.92 3.26 1.37
CA ASP A 36 4.52 4.65 1.21
C ASP A 36 3.34 4.78 0.22
N SER A 37 2.52 5.79 0.44
CA SER A 37 1.39 6.18 -0.41
C SER A 37 1.71 6.27 -1.91
N GLY A 38 2.93 6.70 -2.29
CA GLY A 38 3.34 6.80 -3.69
C GLY A 38 3.77 5.49 -4.34
N THR A 39 4.23 4.52 -3.54
CA THR A 39 4.74 3.22 -4.03
C THR A 39 3.75 2.07 -3.84
N GLN A 40 2.65 2.32 -3.12
CA GLN A 40 1.60 1.35 -2.82
C GLN A 40 0.98 0.71 -4.08
N SER A 41 0.68 1.51 -5.10
CA SER A 41 0.12 1.00 -6.37
C SER A 41 1.08 0.03 -7.07
N LEU A 42 2.38 0.34 -7.06
CA LEU A 42 3.40 -0.51 -7.67
C LEU A 42 3.53 -1.83 -6.90
N ALA A 43 3.49 -1.78 -5.57
CA ALA A 43 3.52 -2.99 -4.74
C ALA A 43 2.35 -3.93 -5.09
N PHE A 44 1.13 -3.40 -5.25
CA PHE A 44 -0.02 -4.21 -5.67
C PHE A 44 0.16 -4.83 -7.05
N VAL A 45 0.69 -4.09 -8.02
CA VAL A 45 0.98 -4.65 -9.36
C VAL A 45 2.00 -5.79 -9.27
N LEU A 46 3.07 -5.61 -8.50
CA LEU A 46 4.11 -6.64 -8.33
C LEU A 46 3.57 -7.90 -7.64
N MET A 47 2.75 -7.75 -6.60
CA MET A 47 2.07 -8.88 -5.95
C MET A 47 1.13 -9.61 -6.92
N ALA A 48 0.42 -8.87 -7.77
CA ALA A 48 -0.46 -9.47 -8.76
C ALA A 48 0.29 -10.18 -9.90
N CYS A 49 1.53 -9.77 -10.20
CA CYS A 49 2.37 -10.42 -11.20
C CYS A 49 3.10 -11.67 -10.70
N GLU A 50 3.08 -11.96 -9.39
CA GLU A 50 3.81 -13.08 -8.81
C GLU A 50 3.45 -14.42 -9.49
N SER A 51 4.47 -15.22 -9.81
CA SER A 51 4.37 -16.55 -10.46
C SER A 51 4.41 -17.74 -9.52
N GLY A 52 4.51 -17.51 -8.22
CA GLY A 52 4.39 -18.56 -7.22
C GLY A 52 2.94 -19.01 -7.02
N ARG A 53 2.76 -20.23 -6.50
CA ARG A 53 1.47 -20.70 -5.92
C ARG A 53 1.22 -20.15 -4.51
N ASN A 54 2.02 -19.19 -4.06
CA ASN A 54 1.97 -18.67 -2.70
C ASN A 54 1.04 -17.46 -2.62
N ALA A 55 0.45 -17.25 -1.45
CA ALA A 55 -0.29 -16.03 -1.16
C ALA A 55 0.68 -14.92 -0.76
N SER A 56 0.66 -13.81 -1.49
CA SER A 56 1.38 -12.59 -1.14
C SER A 56 0.56 -11.79 -0.12
N ARG A 57 1.18 -11.41 1.00
CA ARG A 57 0.56 -10.58 2.05
C ARG A 57 1.33 -9.28 2.24
N LEU A 58 0.61 -8.17 2.29
CA LEU A 58 1.18 -6.83 2.46
C LEU A 58 0.39 -6.03 3.49
N ALA A 59 1.08 -5.54 4.52
CA ALA A 59 0.50 -4.63 5.49
C ALA A 59 0.62 -3.19 4.95
N VAL A 60 -0.53 -2.56 4.69
CA VAL A 60 -0.63 -1.20 4.15
C VAL A 60 -1.35 -0.29 5.13
N GLY A 61 -0.96 0.98 5.14
CA GLY A 61 -1.72 2.03 5.81
C GLY A 61 -2.96 2.41 5.00
N ASN A 62 -3.42 3.64 5.17
CA ASN A 62 -4.54 4.19 4.42
C ASN A 62 -4.32 4.10 2.90
N LEU A 63 -5.28 3.51 2.17
CA LEU A 63 -5.20 3.43 0.71
C LEU A 63 -5.38 4.81 0.08
N SER A 64 -4.46 5.17 -0.81
CA SER A 64 -4.63 6.30 -1.72
C SER A 64 -5.69 5.99 -2.78
N GLU A 65 -6.42 7.01 -3.24
CA GLU A 65 -7.36 6.90 -4.36
C GLU A 65 -6.70 6.30 -5.60
N TYR A 66 -5.44 6.69 -5.87
CA TYR A 66 -4.65 6.16 -6.97
C TYR A 66 -4.44 4.65 -6.86
N SER A 67 -4.19 4.16 -5.64
CA SER A 67 -4.03 2.73 -5.37
C SER A 67 -5.35 1.98 -5.58
N ILE A 68 -6.49 2.57 -5.23
CA ILE A 68 -7.83 1.98 -5.45
C ILE A 68 -8.12 1.84 -6.96
N TYR A 69 -7.83 2.86 -7.76
CA TYR A 69 -7.95 2.76 -9.21
C TYR A 69 -7.02 1.68 -9.80
N THR A 70 -5.80 1.58 -9.27
CA THR A 70 -4.85 0.54 -9.68
C THR A 70 -5.38 -0.87 -9.35
N LEU A 71 -5.99 -1.08 -8.18
CA LEU A 71 -6.60 -2.37 -7.82
C LEU A 71 -7.73 -2.76 -8.78
N ARG A 72 -8.56 -1.81 -9.19
CA ARG A 72 -9.60 -2.04 -10.22
C ARG A 72 -8.98 -2.41 -11.58
N LEU A 73 -7.88 -1.75 -11.94
CA LEU A 73 -7.14 -2.06 -13.16
C LEU A 73 -6.57 -3.49 -13.11
N ILE A 74 -5.96 -3.87 -11.99
CA ILE A 74 -5.42 -5.21 -11.79
C ILE A 74 -6.52 -6.26 -11.93
N GLN A 75 -7.67 -6.05 -11.31
CA GLN A 75 -8.81 -6.97 -11.44
C GLN A 75 -9.27 -7.10 -12.90
N LYS A 76 -9.35 -5.98 -13.64
CA LYS A 76 -9.80 -5.98 -15.03
C LYS A 76 -8.81 -6.64 -16.00
N PHE A 77 -7.51 -6.43 -15.81
CA PHE A 77 -6.49 -6.88 -16.76
C PHE A 77 -5.83 -8.21 -16.38
N LEU A 78 -5.57 -8.44 -15.09
CA LEU A 78 -4.89 -9.64 -14.60
C LEU A 78 -5.88 -10.64 -13.96
N GLY A 79 -7.13 -10.25 -13.68
CA GLY A 79 -8.12 -11.11 -13.01
C GLY A 79 -7.82 -11.37 -11.53
N VAL A 80 -6.81 -10.71 -10.96
CA VAL A 80 -6.40 -10.89 -9.57
C VAL A 80 -7.28 -10.06 -8.64
N THR A 81 -7.76 -10.68 -7.56
CA THR A 81 -8.55 -10.01 -6.52
C THR A 81 -7.76 -10.00 -5.20
N PHE A 82 -7.82 -8.88 -4.49
CA PHE A 82 -7.19 -8.71 -3.19
C PHE A 82 -8.24 -8.89 -2.09
N ASN A 83 -7.90 -9.68 -1.07
CA ASN A 83 -8.65 -9.79 0.17
C ASN A 83 -8.05 -8.83 1.21
N PHE A 84 -8.88 -7.97 1.79
CA PHE A 84 -8.46 -6.96 2.75
C PHE A 84 -8.99 -7.32 4.14
N GLN A 85 -8.11 -7.34 5.14
CA GLN A 85 -8.46 -7.62 6.53
C GLN A 85 -7.78 -6.60 7.45
N TYR A 86 -8.52 -6.05 8.41
CA TYR A 86 -7.92 -5.18 9.42
C TYR A 86 -7.32 -6.02 10.54
N GLN A 87 -6.03 -5.86 10.82
CA GLN A 87 -5.37 -6.44 11.97
C GLN A 87 -5.10 -5.34 13.00
N SER A 88 -5.59 -5.53 14.23
CA SER A 88 -5.20 -4.68 15.35
C SER A 88 -3.71 -4.91 15.64
N GLN A 89 -2.93 -3.82 15.78
CA GLN A 89 -1.54 -3.88 16.22
C GLN A 89 -1.46 -4.38 17.66
N LYS A 90 -1.65 -5.69 17.88
CA LYS A 90 -1.27 -6.34 19.12
C LYS A 90 0.25 -6.52 19.06
N ASN A 91 0.97 -5.79 19.92
CA ASN A 91 2.42 -5.92 20.07
C ASN A 91 2.82 -7.42 20.13
N PRO A 92 3.76 -7.90 19.30
CA PRO A 92 4.16 -9.29 19.27
C PRO A 92 5.06 -9.58 20.48
N THR A 93 4.46 -9.86 21.64
CA THR A 93 5.20 -10.44 22.77
C THR A 93 4.62 -11.78 23.21
N LYS A 94 3.67 -12.37 22.48
CA LYS A 94 3.28 -13.75 22.72
C LYS A 94 3.25 -14.50 21.40
N SER A 95 4.35 -15.21 21.20
CA SER A 95 4.53 -16.34 20.30
C SER A 95 3.38 -17.34 20.39
N SER A 96 3.36 -18.23 19.39
CA SER A 96 2.62 -19.49 19.30
C SER A 96 1.16 -19.37 18.84
N GLU A 97 0.99 -19.66 17.55
CA GLU A 97 0.12 -20.71 17.00
C GLU A 97 -1.36 -20.76 17.43
N GLU A 98 -2.18 -21.01 16.40
CA GLU A 98 -3.61 -21.31 16.46
C GLU A 98 -4.54 -20.09 16.65
N ASN A 99 -5.20 -19.67 15.57
CA ASN A 99 -6.59 -20.09 15.31
C ASN A 99 -7.23 -19.28 14.18
N MET A 100 -7.74 -20.03 13.22
CA MET A 100 -8.66 -19.64 12.17
C MET A 100 -10.05 -19.50 12.82
N HIS A 101 -10.44 -18.30 13.24
CA HIS A 101 -11.83 -18.01 13.57
C HIS A 101 -12.27 -16.70 12.92
N GLU A 102 -13.37 -16.81 12.16
CA GLU A 102 -14.16 -15.70 11.65
C GLU A 102 -14.68 -14.87 12.82
N GLU A 103 -14.05 -13.73 13.11
CA GLU A 103 -14.67 -12.74 13.98
C GLU A 103 -15.53 -11.79 13.15
N LYS A 104 -16.84 -11.81 13.43
CA LYS A 104 -17.85 -10.86 12.99
C LYS A 104 -17.33 -9.43 13.19
N TYR A 105 -17.39 -8.62 12.14
CA TYR A 105 -17.13 -7.18 12.20
C TYR A 105 -18.34 -6.46 12.82
N ASP A 106 -18.21 -5.98 14.05
CA ASP A 106 -19.05 -4.91 14.59
C ASP A 106 -18.51 -3.56 14.08
N GLU A 107 -19.41 -2.75 13.51
CA GLU A 107 -19.14 -1.55 12.71
C GLU A 107 -19.04 -0.25 13.54
N SER A 108 -18.84 -0.36 14.85
CA SER A 108 -18.73 0.79 15.75
C SER A 108 -17.38 0.76 16.47
N ASP A 109 -16.66 1.88 16.40
CA ASP A 109 -15.33 2.15 17.00
C ASP A 109 -14.16 1.99 16.00
N ILE A 110 -14.18 2.88 15.01
CA ILE A 110 -13.06 3.16 14.11
C ILE A 110 -12.09 4.12 14.83
N ASP A 111 -11.41 3.65 15.86
CA ASP A 111 -10.16 4.29 16.27
C ASP A 111 -9.09 3.89 15.25
N ALA A 112 -8.94 4.74 14.22
CA ALA A 112 -8.05 4.53 13.07
C ALA A 112 -6.56 4.42 13.45
N ASN A 113 -6.19 4.75 14.69
CA ASN A 113 -4.80 4.81 15.14
C ASN A 113 -4.15 3.44 15.43
N GLY A 114 -4.92 2.35 15.49
CA GLY A 114 -4.39 1.05 15.95
C GLY A 114 -4.59 -0.14 14.99
N LYS A 115 -5.27 0.04 13.86
CA LYS A 115 -5.63 -1.05 12.93
C LYS A 115 -4.83 -0.90 11.64
N ILE A 116 -3.95 -1.87 11.33
CA ILE A 116 -3.26 -1.95 10.03
C ILE A 116 -4.12 -2.77 9.07
N LEU A 117 -4.19 -2.36 7.81
CA LEU A 117 -4.88 -3.10 6.78
C LEU A 117 -3.92 -4.11 6.13
N ILE A 118 -4.29 -5.38 6.08
CA ILE A 118 -3.53 -6.44 5.42
C ILE A 118 -4.22 -6.81 4.12
N ALA A 119 -3.51 -6.60 3.02
CA ALA A 119 -3.90 -7.02 1.70
C ALA A 119 -3.27 -8.40 1.39
N THR A 120 -4.09 -9.37 1.04
CA THR A 120 -3.65 -10.71 0.61
C THR A 120 -4.12 -10.97 -0.82
N CYS A 121 -3.24 -11.45 -1.69
CA CYS A 121 -3.61 -11.89 -3.03
C CYS A 121 -2.83 -13.10 -3.50
N PHE A 122 -3.36 -13.76 -4.52
CA PHE A 122 -2.65 -14.77 -5.32
C PHE A 122 -2.34 -14.15 -6.69
N GLY A 123 -1.08 -14.21 -7.10
CA GLY A 123 -0.65 -13.64 -8.38
C GLY A 123 -1.20 -14.39 -9.60
N ALA A 124 -1.26 -13.70 -10.74
CA ALA A 124 -1.67 -14.23 -12.04
C ALA A 124 -0.60 -15.11 -12.71
N GLY A 125 0.61 -15.14 -12.15
CA GLY A 125 1.75 -15.87 -12.70
C GLY A 125 2.30 -15.36 -14.01
N VAL A 126 2.46 -14.03 -14.07
CA VAL A 126 3.13 -13.37 -15.19
C VAL A 126 4.62 -13.69 -15.13
N GLN A 127 5.14 -14.27 -16.20
CA GLN A 127 6.56 -14.54 -16.36
C GLN A 127 7.16 -13.63 -17.43
N ASN A 128 8.42 -13.25 -17.23
CA ASN A 128 9.14 -12.50 -18.25
C ASN A 128 9.42 -13.39 -19.47
N ILE A 129 8.65 -13.19 -20.52
CA ILE A 129 8.78 -13.87 -21.82
C ILE A 129 10.12 -13.62 -22.52
N ASN A 130 10.82 -12.52 -22.19
CA ASN A 130 12.15 -12.22 -22.74
C ASN A 130 13.28 -12.94 -22.00
N LYS A 131 12.98 -13.70 -20.94
CA LYS A 131 14.00 -14.46 -20.23
C LYS A 131 14.44 -15.64 -21.09
N SER A 132 15.67 -15.58 -21.61
CA SER A 132 16.28 -16.70 -22.32
C SER A 132 16.34 -17.93 -21.41
N ILE A 133 15.80 -19.05 -21.90
CA ILE A 133 15.92 -20.36 -21.27
C ILE A 133 17.24 -20.93 -21.77
N ARG A 134 18.31 -20.83 -20.99
CA ARG A 134 19.60 -21.47 -21.27
C ARG A 134 20.01 -22.31 -20.09
#